data_AF-A0A957DRP9-F1
#
_entry.id   AF-A0A957DRP9-F1
#
_cell.length_a   1.000
_cell.length_b   1.000
_cell.length_c   1.000
_cell.angle_alpha   90.00
_cell.angle_beta   90.00
_cell.angle_gamma   90.00
#
_symmetry.space_group_name_H-M   'P 1'
#
loop_
_entity.id
_entity.type
_entity.pdbx_description
1 polymer ?
#
loop_
_entity_poly.entity_id
_entity_poly.type
_entity_poly.pdbx_seq_one_letter_code
_entity_poly.pdbx_strand_id
1 'polypeptide(L)' 'MECWHCERPAHAACKFCGRAVCKTHAEEKPYIIHSYRTTTGQYKAFVVAGAVWCGVCTPQQDPVTLKDLE' A
#
# COMPACT_ATOMS: atom_id res chain seq x y z
N MET A 1 -19.13 -2.52 2.84
CA MET A 1 -18.20 -1.76 1.98
C MET A 1 -17.92 -2.67 0.81
N GLU A 2 -18.01 -2.15 -0.41
CA GLU A 2 -18.04 -2.99 -1.60
C GLU A 2 -16.69 -3.00 -2.32
N CYS A 3 -16.37 -4.13 -2.95
CA CYS A 3 -15.13 -4.33 -3.67
C CYS A 3 -15.03 -3.34 -4.84
N TRP A 4 -13.90 -2.64 -4.90
CA TRP A 4 -13.60 -1.64 -5.93
C TRP A 4 -13.74 -2.15 -7.38
N HIS A 5 -13.58 -3.46 -7.61
CA HIS A 5 -13.57 -4.05 -8.95
C HIS A 5 -14.89 -4.61 -9.41
N CYS A 6 -15.77 -5.01 -8.48
CA CYS A 6 -16.95 -5.82 -8.85
C CYS A 6 -18.17 -5.57 -7.97
N GLU A 7 -18.10 -4.59 -7.05
CA GLU A 7 -19.20 -4.17 -6.18
C GLU A 7 -19.77 -5.26 -5.25
N ARG A 8 -19.17 -6.46 -5.22
CA ARG A 8 -19.46 -7.51 -4.23
C ARG A 8 -18.90 -7.16 -2.85
N PRO A 9 -19.40 -7.76 -1.76
CA PRO A 9 -18.90 -7.52 -0.42
C PRO A 9 -17.36 -7.64 -0.33
N ALA A 10 -16.73 -6.59 0.20
CA ALA A 10 -15.30 -6.59 0.43
C ALA A 10 -14.94 -7.41 1.68
N HIS A 11 -13.72 -7.95 1.69
CA HIS A 11 -13.17 -8.70 2.81
C HIS A 11 -11.90 -8.08 3.38
N ALA A 12 -11.32 -7.08 2.72
CA ALA A 12 -10.15 -6.36 3.18
C ALA A 12 -10.09 -4.94 2.60
N ALA A 13 -9.25 -4.10 3.21
CA ALA A 13 -8.89 -2.78 2.70
C ALA A 13 -7.42 -2.79 2.24
N CYS A 14 -7.15 -2.17 1.09
CA CYS A 14 -5.81 -2.02 0.56
C CYS A 14 -4.94 -1.18 1.50
N LYS A 15 -3.78 -1.71 1.90
CA LYS A 15 -2.86 -1.04 2.83
C LYS A 15 -2.29 0.27 2.29
N PHE A 16 -2.27 0.43 0.96
CA PHE A 16 -1.62 1.55 0.27
C PHE A 16 -2.57 2.70 -0.05
N CYS A 17 -3.80 2.42 -0.49
CA CYS A 17 -4.76 3.45 -0.92
C CYS A 17 -6.13 3.38 -0.23
N GLY A 18 -6.35 2.41 0.67
CA GLY A 18 -7.59 2.29 1.45
C GLY A 18 -8.80 1.68 0.72
N ARG A 19 -8.74 1.45 -0.61
CA ARG A 19 -9.83 0.81 -1.37
C ARG A 19 -10.21 -0.55 -0.79
N ALA A 20 -11.50 -0.85 -0.77
CA ALA A 20 -12.00 -2.16 -0.38
C ALA A 20 -11.84 -3.19 -1.52
N VAL A 21 -11.49 -4.42 -1.17
CA VAL A 21 -11.40 -5.54 -2.13
C VAL A 21 -11.97 -6.83 -1.57
N CYS A 22 -12.62 -7.62 -2.42
CA CYS A 22 -13.06 -8.98 -2.09
C CYS A 22 -11.88 -9.95 -2.21
N LYS A 23 -12.04 -11.19 -1.72
CA LYS A 23 -10.99 -12.21 -1.74
C LYS A 23 -10.45 -12.52 -3.15
N THR A 24 -11.29 -12.42 -4.18
CA THR A 24 -10.89 -12.68 -5.57
C THR A 24 -9.96 -11.62 -6.13
N HIS A 25 -10.13 -10.35 -5.73
CA HIS A 25 -9.36 -9.21 -6.24
C HIS A 25 -8.36 -8.66 -5.22
N ALA A 26 -8.26 -9.31 -4.06
CA ALA A 26 -7.21 -9.00 -3.09
C ALA A 26 -5.93 -9.67 -3.55
N GLU A 27 -4.91 -8.86 -3.77
CA GLU A 27 -3.55 -9.30 -4.02
C GLU A 27 -2.66 -8.92 -2.83
N GLU A 28 -1.40 -9.32 -2.89
CA GLU A 28 -0.42 -9.05 -1.84
C GLU A 28 0.78 -8.27 -2.40
N LYS A 29 1.30 -7.33 -1.60
CA LYS A 29 2.55 -6.63 -1.87
C LYS A 29 3.35 -6.41 -0.57
N PRO A 30 4.69 -6.29 -0.68
CA PRO A 30 5.50 -5.93 0.46
C PRO A 30 5.17 -4.50 0.93
N TYR A 31 4.98 -4.34 2.23
CA TYR A 31 4.76 -3.04 2.88
C TYR A 31 5.85 -2.77 3.91
N ILE A 32 6.61 -1.69 3.71
CA ILE A 32 7.62 -1.24 4.66
C ILE A 32 6.92 -0.57 5.85
N ILE A 33 7.07 -1.14 7.04
CA ILE A 33 6.57 -0.54 8.29
C ILE A 33 7.50 0.57 8.75
N HIS A 34 8.81 0.29 8.70
CA HIS A 34 9.85 1.19 9.19
C HIS A 34 11.17 0.89 8.49
N SER A 35 11.98 1.92 8.27
CA SER A 35 13.34 1.82 7.76
C SER A 35 14.31 2.50 8.70
N TYR A 36 15.53 1.96 8.78
CA TYR A 36 16.59 2.48 9.62
C TYR A 36 17.95 2.32 8.92
N ARG A 37 18.92 3.11 9.39
CA ARG A 37 20.30 3.04 8.91
C ARG A 37 21.16 2.28 9.93
N THR A 38 21.95 1.32 9.47
CA THR A 38 22.87 0.57 10.32
C THR A 38 24.12 1.37 10.64
N THR A 39 24.89 0.90 11.63
CA THR A 39 26.22 1.45 11.96
C THR A 39 27.23 1.31 10.81
N THR A 40 27.03 0.33 9.92
CA THR A 40 27.82 0.13 8.69
C THR A 40 27.32 0.97 7.51
N GLY A 41 26.33 1.84 7.73
CA GLY A 41 25.80 2.76 6.73
C GLY A 41 24.76 2.17 5.76
N GLN A 42 24.36 0.91 5.94
CA GLN A 42 23.35 0.24 5.11
C GLN A 42 21.92 0.66 5.51
N TYR A 43 21.00 0.71 4.56
CA TYR A 43 19.58 0.84 4.85
C TYR A 43 18.92 -0.53 5.03
N LYS A 44 18.16 -0.69 6.10
CA LYS A 44 17.36 -1.89 6.39
C LYS A 44 15.94 -1.50 6.71
N ALA A 45 15.00 -2.42 6.50
CA ALA A 45 13.59 -2.18 6.72
C ALA A 45 12.89 -3.40 7.33
N PHE A 46 11.87 -3.13 8.16
CA PHE A 46 10.90 -4.13 8.57
C PHE A 46 9.77 -4.14 7.55
N VAL A 47 9.51 -5.31 6.96
CA VAL A 47 8.58 -5.48 5.83
C VAL A 47 7.53 -6.53 6.15
N VAL A 48 6.26 -6.20 5.91
CA VAL A 48 5.18 -7.20 5.82
C VAL A 48 5.13 -7.69 4.38
N ALA A 49 5.49 -8.95 4.12
CA ALA A 49 5.55 -9.48 2.76
C ALA A 49 4.17 -9.54 2.07
N GLY A 50 3.12 -9.88 2.83
CA GLY A 50 1.77 -10.16 2.34
C GLY A 50 0.73 -9.08 2.66
N ALA A 51 1.07 -7.79 2.54
CA ALA A 51 0.08 -6.74 2.83
C ALA A 51 -0.94 -6.64 1.69
N VAL A 52 -2.22 -6.52 2.05
CA VAL A 52 -3.33 -6.45 1.07
C VAL A 52 -3.12 -5.27 0.11
N TRP A 53 -3.17 -5.58 -1.17
CA TRP A 53 -3.07 -4.66 -2.29
C TRP A 53 -4.29 -4.83 -3.20
N CYS A 54 -4.77 -3.72 -3.78
CA CYS A 54 -5.98 -3.75 -4.61
C CYS A 54 -5.72 -4.10 -6.09
N GLY A 55 -4.52 -4.54 -6.47
CA GLY A 55 -4.18 -4.90 -7.85
C GLY A 55 -3.94 -3.72 -8.81
N VAL A 56 -4.42 -2.51 -8.46
CA VAL A 56 -4.42 -1.36 -9.40
C VAL A 56 -3.76 -0.10 -8.87
N CYS A 57 -3.59 0.06 -7.55
CA CYS A 57 -2.95 1.26 -7.03
C CYS A 57 -1.43 1.17 -7.13
N THR A 58 -0.81 2.21 -7.65
CA THR A 58 0.65 2.35 -7.73
C THR A 58 1.08 3.59 -6.95
N PRO A 59 2.16 3.52 -6.15
CA PRO A 59 2.79 4.73 -5.61
C PRO A 59 3.20 5.65 -6.76
N GLN A 60 3.04 6.95 -6.59
CA GLN A 60 3.69 7.92 -7.48
C GLN A 60 5.20 7.73 -7.38
N GLN A 61 5.89 7.73 -8.53
CA GLN A 61 7.34 7.54 -8.55
C GLN A 61 8.07 8.80 -8.07
N ASP A 62 7.56 9.97 -8.45
CA ASP A 62 8.14 11.24 -8.08
C ASP A 62 7.38 11.90 -6.91
N PRO A 63 8.09 12.55 -5.98
CA PRO A 63 7.46 13.39 -4.96
C PRO A 63 6.58 14.46 -5.62
N VAL A 64 5.39 14.68 -5.07
CA VAL A 64 4.50 15.76 -5.52
C VAL A 64 4.84 17.06 -4.79
N THR A 65 5.01 18.14 -5.54
CA THR A 65 5.11 19.48 -4.95
C THR A 65 3.74 19.90 -4.43
N LEU A 66 3.64 20.12 -3.12
CA LEU A 66 2.44 20.66 -2.51
C LEU A 66 2.35 22.17 -2.85
N LYS A 67 1.19 22.60 -3.36
CA LYS A 67 0.88 23.99 -3.65
C LYS A 67 -0.27 24.43 -2.74
N ASP A 68 -0.38 25.73 -2.48
CA ASP A 68 -1.47 26.34 -1.73
C ASP A 68 -1.67 25.76 -0.31
N LEU A 69 -0.56 25.61 0.42
CA LEU A 69 -0.54 25.17 1.82
C LEU A 69 -0.54 26.32 2.84
N GLU A 70 -0.80 27.55 2.39
CA GLU A 70 -0.89 28.74 3.26
C GLU A 70 -2.25 28.84 3.97
#